data_AF-A0A1I6IRC0-F1
#
_entry.id   AF-A0A1I6IRC0-F1
#
_cell.length_a   1.000
_cell.length_b   1.000
_cell.length_c   1.000
_cell.angle_alpha   90.00
_cell.angle_beta   90.00
_cell.angle_gamma   90.00
#
_symmetry.space_group_name_H-M   'P 1'
#
loop_
_entity.id
_entity.type
_entity.pdbx_description
1 polymer ?
#
loop_
_entity_poly.entity_id
_entity_poly.type
_entity_poly.pdbx_seq_one_letter_code
_entity_poly.pdbx_strand_id
1 'polypeptide(L)'
;MASYVQFLNVGFGIINNTKEVESWDIKTAMEEALLMDNPDTDVRIIGFRFYDLDPVTNHVSKRSGIYYLDGEVFYYPKVDNDILNFLKTMNKEFQKNQRIIKIQKPYTLVYPFESDDTIVDVKPFLAKIKAKKAEEQLDRMKEEIEEYKNNLLEALRKIEDAIETNAFNTIPLLDSPYSEATKTLNIMNDGGNFNKHIEYLRNKRVEIMNLERTMNETGGVQ
;
A
#
# COMPACT_ATOMS: atom_id res chain seq x y z
N MET A 1 20.18 -25.23 5.50
CA MET A 1 19.19 -24.47 6.31
C MET A 1 18.97 -23.16 5.61
N ALA A 2 17.71 -22.82 5.38
CA ALA A 2 17.34 -21.55 4.76
C ALA A 2 16.70 -20.66 5.83
N SER A 3 17.07 -19.38 5.81
CA SER A 3 16.53 -18.37 6.72
C SER A 3 15.37 -17.66 6.05
N TYR A 4 14.36 -17.31 6.83
CA TYR A 4 13.17 -16.63 6.32
C TYR A 4 12.79 -15.46 7.20
N VAL A 5 12.21 -14.43 6.59
CA VAL A 5 11.47 -13.36 7.28
C VAL A 5 9.97 -13.56 7.07
N GLN A 6 9.20 -13.32 8.11
CA GLN A 6 7.74 -13.31 8.08
C GLN A 6 7.21 -11.98 8.60
N PHE A 7 6.41 -11.30 7.79
CA PHE A 7 5.75 -10.05 8.13
C PHE A 7 4.37 -10.29 8.74
N LEU A 8 4.00 -9.45 9.71
CA LEU A 8 2.78 -9.57 10.51
C LEU A 8 1.86 -8.39 10.21
N ASN A 9 0.57 -8.67 9.95
CA ASN A 9 -0.47 -7.66 9.70
C ASN A 9 -1.43 -7.54 10.91
N VAL A 10 -2.15 -6.43 11.00
CA VAL A 10 -3.34 -6.30 11.86
C VAL A 10 -4.37 -7.36 11.47
N GLY A 11 -4.90 -8.07 12.47
CA GLY A 11 -5.89 -9.13 12.29
C GLY A 11 -5.35 -10.56 12.39
N PHE A 12 -4.08 -10.75 12.76
CA PHE A 12 -3.39 -12.06 12.86
C PHE A 12 -3.45 -12.92 11.58
N GLY A 13 -3.94 -12.36 10.46
CA GLY A 13 -3.64 -12.86 9.14
C GLY A 13 -2.16 -12.64 8.92
N ILE A 14 -1.36 -13.66 9.24
CA ILE A 14 -0.02 -13.80 8.69
C ILE A 14 -0.21 -13.58 7.19
N ILE A 15 0.32 -12.47 6.67
CA ILE A 15 0.51 -12.41 5.22
C ILE A 15 1.50 -13.54 5.01
N ASN A 16 1.11 -14.56 4.24
CA ASN A 16 2.02 -15.64 3.82
C ASN A 16 3.14 -15.11 2.89
N ASN A 17 3.66 -13.91 3.17
CA ASN A 17 4.91 -13.36 2.66
C ASN A 17 6.05 -13.82 3.57
N THR A 18 6.19 -15.14 3.67
CA THR A 18 7.45 -15.72 4.08
C THR A 18 8.41 -15.53 2.92
N LYS A 19 9.51 -14.84 3.15
CA LYS A 19 10.54 -14.59 2.14
C LYS A 19 11.86 -15.16 2.60
N GLU A 20 12.54 -15.91 1.73
CA GLU A 20 13.89 -16.41 2.01
C GLU A 20 14.88 -15.24 2.07
N VAL A 21 15.78 -15.26 3.04
CA VAL A 21 16.77 -14.22 3.28
C VAL A 21 18.14 -14.85 3.49
N GLU A 22 19.19 -14.17 3.04
CA GLU A 22 20.57 -14.63 3.25
C GLU A 22 21.01 -14.50 4.70
N SER A 23 20.47 -13.51 5.42
CA SER A 23 20.78 -13.25 6.83
C SER A 23 19.62 -12.59 7.57
N TRP A 24 19.63 -12.67 8.90
CA TRP A 24 18.65 -12.02 9.77
C TRP A 24 19.01 -10.54 9.95
N ASP A 25 18.82 -9.73 8.92
CA ASP A 25 19.06 -8.29 8.95
C ASP A 25 17.77 -7.52 9.32
N ILE A 26 17.73 -7.05 10.56
CA ILE A 26 16.61 -6.29 11.13
C ILE A 26 16.36 -4.98 10.34
N LYS A 27 17.41 -4.28 9.89
CA LYS A 27 17.24 -3.00 9.17
C LYS A 27 16.62 -3.22 7.81
N THR A 28 17.12 -4.21 7.07
CA THR A 28 16.59 -4.55 5.74
C THR A 28 15.15 -5.03 5.84
N ALA A 29 14.84 -5.92 6.79
CA ALA A 29 13.47 -6.37 7.02
C ALA A 29 12.54 -5.24 7.45
N MET A 30 13.00 -4.30 8.27
CA MET A 30 12.20 -3.13 8.65
C MET A 30 11.90 -2.21 7.46
N GLU A 31 12.88 -1.94 6.59
CA GLU A 31 12.64 -1.18 5.36
C GLU A 31 11.60 -1.86 4.47
N GLU A 32 11.71 -3.17 4.29
CA GLU A 32 10.77 -3.97 3.51
C GLU A 32 9.36 -3.97 4.13
N ALA A 33 9.27 -4.13 5.45
CA ALA A 33 8.01 -4.08 6.19
C ALA A 33 7.29 -2.73 6.01
N LEU A 34 8.04 -1.62 6.13
CA LEU A 34 7.51 -0.27 5.96
C LEU A 34 7.10 0.02 4.51
N LEU A 35 7.75 -0.59 3.51
CA LEU A 35 7.35 -0.51 2.11
C LEU A 35 6.06 -1.29 1.84
N MET A 36 5.93 -2.48 2.41
CA MET A 36 4.74 -3.34 2.28
C MET A 36 3.50 -2.72 2.94
N ASP A 37 3.66 -1.90 3.98
CA ASP A 37 2.55 -1.20 4.62
C ASP A 37 1.81 -0.31 3.60
N ASN A 38 0.58 -0.66 3.24
CA ASN A 38 -0.17 0.09 2.24
C ASN A 38 -1.61 0.32 2.70
N PRO A 39 -1.89 1.55 3.20
CA PRO A 39 -3.19 2.01 3.61
C PRO A 39 -4.35 1.65 2.67
N ASP A 40 -4.13 1.85 1.38
CA ASP A 40 -5.16 1.80 0.34
C ASP A 40 -5.58 0.37 -0.04
N THR A 41 -4.73 -0.61 0.29
CA THR A 41 -4.96 -2.04 0.00
C THR A 41 -5.27 -2.87 1.25
N ASP A 42 -5.58 -2.20 2.36
CA ASP A 42 -5.84 -2.81 3.68
C ASP A 42 -4.69 -3.68 4.22
N VAL A 43 -3.47 -3.44 3.74
CA VAL A 43 -2.26 -4.07 4.27
C VAL A 43 -1.69 -3.17 5.36
N ARG A 44 -1.60 -3.67 6.60
CA ARG A 44 -1.10 -2.91 7.75
C ARG A 44 -0.03 -3.67 8.52
N ILE A 45 1.23 -3.48 8.16
CA ILE A 45 2.31 -4.24 8.78
C ILE A 45 2.59 -3.71 10.18
N ILE A 46 2.52 -4.60 11.18
CA ILE A 46 2.78 -4.28 12.60
C ILE A 46 4.15 -4.74 13.08
N GLY A 47 4.81 -5.62 12.33
CA GLY A 47 6.08 -6.20 12.72
C GLY A 47 6.54 -7.32 11.80
N PHE A 48 7.67 -7.93 12.15
CA PHE A 48 8.21 -9.09 11.46
C PHE A 48 8.99 -9.99 12.42
N ARG A 49 9.28 -11.22 12.02
CA ARG A 49 10.18 -12.13 12.72
C ARG A 49 11.00 -12.96 11.75
N PHE A 50 12.13 -13.47 12.22
CA PHE A 50 12.95 -14.41 11.47
C PHE A 50 12.77 -15.83 11.98
N TYR A 51 12.96 -16.79 11.08
CA TYR A 51 13.10 -18.19 11.45
C TYR A 51 13.92 -18.97 10.44
N ASP A 52 14.56 -20.03 10.92
CA ASP A 52 15.28 -20.97 10.08
C ASP A 52 14.42 -22.21 9.88
N LEU A 53 14.30 -22.64 8.63
CA LEU A 53 13.55 -23.82 8.25
C LEU A 53 14.53 -24.87 7.71
N ASP A 54 14.36 -26.12 8.15
CA ASP A 54 14.96 -27.26 7.49
C ASP A 54 14.15 -27.58 6.23
N PRO A 55 14.73 -27.41 5.02
CA PRO A 55 14.00 -27.61 3.76
C PRO A 55 13.60 -29.07 3.52
N VAL A 56 14.19 -30.04 4.23
CA VAL A 56 13.86 -31.46 4.09
C VAL A 56 12.66 -31.85 4.94
N THR A 57 12.56 -31.31 6.16
CA THR A 57 11.53 -31.68 7.13
C THR A 57 10.43 -30.64 7.30
N ASN A 58 10.60 -29.45 6.71
CA ASN A 58 9.80 -28.25 6.95
C ASN A 58 9.69 -27.87 8.44
N HIS A 59 10.66 -28.31 9.25
CA HIS A 59 10.68 -28.02 10.68
C HIS A 59 11.39 -26.68 10.95
N VAL A 60 10.81 -25.87 11.84
CA VAL A 60 11.43 -24.62 12.29
C VAL A 60 12.45 -24.94 13.38
N SER A 61 13.73 -24.79 13.05
CA SER A 61 14.83 -25.10 13.98
C SER A 61 15.18 -23.94 14.90
N LYS A 62 14.93 -22.71 14.46
CA LYS A 62 15.23 -21.48 15.19
C LYS A 62 14.21 -20.40 14.83
N ARG A 63 13.83 -19.56 15.78
CA ARG A 63 12.91 -18.44 15.57
C ARG A 63 13.32 -17.27 16.45
N SER A 64 13.18 -16.05 15.96
CA SER A 64 13.27 -14.83 16.77
C SER A 64 11.92 -14.48 17.38
N GLY A 65 11.93 -13.71 18.46
CA GLY A 65 10.79 -12.87 18.85
C GLY A 65 10.37 -11.92 17.72
N ILE A 66 9.23 -11.28 17.92
CA ILE A 66 8.65 -10.32 16.98
C ILE A 66 9.33 -8.96 17.15
N TYR A 67 9.78 -8.40 16.03
CA TYR A 67 10.19 -7.01 15.90
C TYR A 67 8.99 -6.16 15.51
N TYR A 68 8.40 -5.46 16.47
CA TYR A 68 7.25 -4.57 16.24
C TYR A 68 7.71 -3.21 15.69
N LEU A 69 7.04 -2.75 14.63
CA LEU A 69 7.30 -1.47 13.98
C LEU A 69 6.69 -0.33 14.83
N ASP A 70 7.53 0.47 15.48
CA ASP A 70 7.13 1.69 16.21
C ASP A 70 6.03 1.50 17.26
N GLY A 71 6.41 1.51 18.52
CA GLY A 71 5.45 1.36 19.61
C GLY A 71 6.01 1.72 20.97
N GLU A 72 5.16 1.57 21.98
CA GLU A 72 5.51 1.75 23.37
C GLU A 72 5.12 0.50 24.18
N VAL A 73 6.01 0.09 25.08
CA VAL A 73 5.75 -1.01 26.00
C VAL A 73 5.07 -0.48 27.26
N PHE A 74 3.97 -1.10 27.64
CA PHE A 74 3.25 -0.84 28.87
C PHE A 74 3.28 -2.06 29.78
N TYR A 75 3.43 -1.79 31.07
CA TYR A 75 3.44 -2.80 32.13
C TYR A 75 2.34 -2.50 33.15
N TYR A 76 1.79 -3.55 33.76
CA TYR A 76 0.93 -3.41 34.92
C TYR A 76 1.65 -2.69 36.08
N PRO A 77 1.01 -1.76 36.82
CA PRO A 77 -0.36 -1.25 36.71
C PRO A 77 -0.44 0.14 36.05
N LYS A 78 0.20 0.37 34.90
CA LYS A 78 0.12 1.69 34.23
C LYS A 78 -1.32 1.96 33.75
N VAL A 79 -1.86 3.11 34.12
CA VAL A 79 -3.22 3.56 33.76
C VAL A 79 -3.13 4.32 32.43
N ASP A 80 -3.29 3.60 31.33
CA ASP A 80 -3.51 4.16 30.00
C ASP A 80 -4.96 3.89 29.59
N ASN A 81 -5.70 4.94 29.23
CA ASN A 81 -7.14 4.83 28.93
C ASN A 81 -7.41 3.89 27.76
N ASP A 82 -6.51 3.84 26.77
CA ASP A 82 -6.68 3.02 25.59
C ASP A 82 -6.46 1.54 25.92
N ILE A 83 -5.47 1.25 26.77
CA ILE A 83 -5.25 -0.09 27.31
C ILE A 83 -6.44 -0.56 28.13
N LEU A 84 -6.97 0.31 29.01
CA LEU A 84 -8.16 -0.01 29.80
C LEU A 84 -9.38 -0.29 28.91
N ASN A 85 -9.59 0.51 27.88
CA ASN A 85 -10.68 0.31 26.93
C ASN A 85 -10.52 -0.99 26.14
N PHE A 86 -9.31 -1.27 25.63
CA PHE A 86 -9.00 -2.51 24.93
C PHE A 86 -9.26 -3.76 25.79
N LEU A 87 -8.81 -3.73 27.04
CA LEU A 87 -9.02 -4.82 27.99
C LEU A 87 -10.50 -5.05 28.28
N LYS A 88 -11.28 -3.97 28.45
CA LYS A 88 -12.74 -4.03 28.61
C LYS A 88 -13.41 -4.64 27.38
N THR A 89 -13.05 -4.20 26.17
CA THR A 89 -13.60 -4.74 24.92
C THR A 89 -13.30 -6.23 24.77
N MET A 90 -12.11 -6.67 25.21
CA MET A 90 -11.71 -8.07 25.18
C MET A 90 -12.25 -8.90 26.35
N ASN A 91 -12.98 -8.29 27.28
CA ASN A 91 -13.44 -8.89 28.54
C ASN A 91 -12.29 -9.56 29.33
N LYS A 92 -11.15 -8.88 29.45
CA LYS A 92 -9.95 -9.34 30.16
C LYS A 92 -9.52 -8.34 31.23
N GLU A 93 -8.93 -8.85 32.30
CA GLU A 93 -8.29 -8.02 33.34
C GLU A 93 -6.80 -7.81 33.03
N PHE A 94 -6.24 -6.65 33.44
CA PHE A 94 -4.80 -6.42 33.34
C PHE A 94 -4.10 -7.16 34.48
N GLN A 95 -3.41 -8.25 34.18
CA GLN A 95 -2.74 -9.07 35.18
C GLN A 95 -1.38 -8.49 35.59
N LYS A 96 -0.95 -8.77 36.82
CA LYS A 96 0.39 -8.40 37.32
C LYS A 96 1.46 -9.04 36.44
N ASN A 97 2.49 -8.26 36.07
CA ASN A 97 3.56 -8.62 35.13
C ASN A 97 3.14 -8.78 33.66
N GLN A 98 1.88 -8.50 33.32
CA GLN A 98 1.46 -8.50 31.93
C GLN A 98 2.07 -7.30 31.20
N ARG A 99 2.59 -7.57 30.00
CA ARG A 99 3.13 -6.59 29.06
C ARG A 99 2.13 -6.39 27.92
N ILE A 100 1.88 -5.14 27.54
CA ILE A 100 1.07 -4.77 26.37
C ILE A 100 1.92 -3.83 25.50
N ILE A 101 1.88 -4.02 24.20
CA ILE A 101 2.58 -3.15 23.24
C ILE A 101 1.54 -2.31 22.51
N LYS A 102 1.73 -0.99 22.57
CA LYS A 102 0.94 0.01 21.86
C LYS A 102 1.66 0.41 20.59
N ILE A 103 1.20 -0.09 19.46
CA ILE A 103 1.74 0.20 18.14
C ILE A 103 1.12 1.50 17.66
N GLN A 104 1.96 2.42 17.18
CA GLN A 104 1.50 3.77 16.81
C GLN A 104 0.86 3.78 15.42
N LYS A 105 1.39 2.98 14.49
CA LYS A 105 0.94 2.92 13.10
C LYS A 105 1.00 1.48 12.56
N PRO A 106 -0.15 0.88 12.21
CA PRO A 106 -1.49 1.34 12.56
C PRO A 106 -1.69 1.38 14.09
N TYR A 107 -2.63 2.20 14.54
CA TYR A 107 -2.98 2.24 15.96
C TYR A 107 -3.58 0.91 16.40
N THR A 108 -2.81 0.10 17.15
CA THR A 108 -3.26 -1.19 17.64
C THR A 108 -2.57 -1.58 18.95
N LEU A 109 -3.24 -2.41 19.73
CA LEU A 109 -2.75 -2.94 21.00
C LEU A 109 -2.57 -4.44 20.87
N VAL A 110 -1.36 -4.91 21.16
CA VAL A 110 -1.01 -6.33 21.05
C VAL A 110 -0.41 -6.85 22.34
N TYR A 111 -0.69 -8.12 22.62
CA TYR A 111 0.10 -8.86 23.61
C TYR A 111 1.39 -9.34 22.93
N PRO A 112 2.54 -9.21 23.59
CA PRO A 112 3.76 -9.85 23.12
C PRO A 112 3.52 -11.37 23.05
N PHE A 113 3.99 -11.97 21.97
CA PHE A 113 3.91 -13.40 21.73
C PHE A 113 5.01 -14.15 22.48
N GLU A 114 6.22 -13.60 22.48
CA GLU A 114 7.40 -14.18 23.16
C GLU A 114 8.07 -13.16 24.09
N SER A 115 8.92 -13.64 25.01
CA SER A 115 9.66 -12.77 25.93
C SER A 115 10.73 -11.91 25.25
N ASP A 116 11.24 -12.35 24.10
CA ASP A 116 12.26 -11.67 23.30
C ASP A 116 11.68 -10.71 22.25
N ASP A 117 10.36 -10.52 22.24
CA ASP A 117 9.67 -9.52 21.44
C ASP A 117 10.19 -8.10 21.72
N THR A 118 10.58 -7.40 20.65
CA THR A 118 11.29 -6.14 20.69
C THR A 118 10.58 -5.09 19.85
N ILE A 119 10.72 -3.82 20.21
CA ILE A 119 10.24 -2.68 19.41
C ILE A 119 11.43 -2.11 18.64
N VAL A 120 11.27 -1.91 17.34
CA VAL A 120 12.29 -1.28 16.48
C VAL A 120 11.94 0.17 16.19
N ASP A 121 12.95 1.04 16.19
CA ASP A 121 12.79 2.47 15.86
C ASP A 121 12.76 2.66 14.34
N VAL A 122 11.60 3.04 13.83
CA VAL A 122 11.36 3.27 12.40
C VAL A 122 11.72 4.68 11.95
N LYS A 123 11.88 5.64 12.88
CA LYS A 123 12.06 7.06 12.55
C LYS A 123 13.18 7.33 11.55
N PRO A 124 14.35 6.67 11.63
CA PRO A 124 15.43 6.88 10.65
C PRO A 124 15.05 6.49 9.22
N PHE A 125 14.07 5.60 9.06
CA PHE A 125 13.67 5.03 7.77
C PHE A 125 12.45 5.73 7.17
N LEU A 126 11.60 6.36 7.98
CA LEU A 126 10.35 6.98 7.51
C LEU A 126 10.55 7.98 6.36
N ALA A 127 11.58 8.81 6.41
CA ALA A 127 11.86 9.78 5.35
C ALA A 127 12.22 9.07 4.03
N LYS A 128 13.12 8.09 4.08
CA LYS A 128 13.54 7.26 2.93
C LYS A 128 12.35 6.51 2.33
N ILE A 129 11.53 5.87 3.18
CA ILE A 129 10.37 5.11 2.73
C ILE A 129 9.30 6.02 2.12
N LYS A 130 9.06 7.20 2.71
CA LYS A 130 8.13 8.18 2.16
C LYS A 130 8.55 8.64 0.76
N ALA A 131 9.85 8.92 0.57
CA ALA A 131 10.39 9.29 -0.73
C ALA A 131 10.20 8.16 -1.76
N LYS A 132 10.57 6.93 -1.40
CA LYS A 132 10.42 5.77 -2.29
C LYS A 132 8.97 5.49 -2.68
N LYS A 133 8.02 5.58 -1.73
CA LYS A 133 6.59 5.43 -2.04
C LYS A 133 6.06 6.54 -2.95
N ALA A 134 6.56 7.76 -2.80
CA ALA A 134 6.20 8.87 -3.66
C ALA A 134 6.76 8.69 -5.09
N GLU A 135 7.99 8.20 -5.23
CA GLU A 135 8.58 7.80 -6.53
C GLU A 135 7.76 6.70 -7.20
N GLU A 136 7.45 5.62 -6.48
CA GLU A 136 6.61 4.52 -7.00
C GLU A 136 5.20 5.01 -7.38
N GLN A 137 4.63 5.95 -6.62
CA GLN A 137 3.34 6.57 -6.98
C GLN A 137 3.46 7.41 -8.26
N LEU A 138 4.52 8.20 -8.39
CA LEU A 138 4.77 9.01 -9.58
C LEU A 138 4.91 8.16 -10.83
N ASP A 139 5.65 7.06 -10.76
CA ASP A 139 5.85 6.15 -11.88
C ASP A 139 4.53 5.48 -12.29
N ARG A 140 3.74 4.98 -11.32
CA ARG A 140 2.39 4.45 -11.60
C ARG A 140 1.49 5.47 -12.27
N MET A 141 1.51 6.73 -11.83
CA MET A 141 0.69 7.79 -12.43
C MET A 141 1.12 8.12 -13.86
N LYS A 142 2.43 8.07 -14.16
CA LYS A 142 2.95 8.25 -15.52
C LYS A 142 2.54 7.09 -16.43
N GLU A 143 2.65 5.86 -15.94
CA GLU A 143 2.19 4.66 -16.66
C GLU A 143 0.69 4.73 -16.95
N GLU A 144 -0.13 5.10 -15.95
CA GLU A 144 -1.58 5.29 -16.11
C GLU A 144 -1.92 6.32 -17.20
N ILE A 145 -1.17 7.41 -17.30
CA ILE A 145 -1.35 8.42 -18.34
C ILE A 145 -1.00 7.86 -19.73
N GLU A 146 0.13 7.17 -19.86
CA GLU A 146 0.54 6.59 -21.15
C GLU A 146 -0.40 5.48 -21.59
N GLU A 147 -0.85 4.62 -20.68
CA GLU A 147 -1.88 3.61 -20.94
C GLU A 147 -3.18 4.28 -21.42
N TYR A 148 -3.63 5.33 -20.72
CA TYR A 148 -4.84 6.06 -21.11
C TYR A 148 -4.72 6.67 -22.52
N LYS A 149 -3.57 7.29 -22.84
CA LYS A 149 -3.31 7.85 -24.18
C LYS A 149 -3.31 6.76 -25.25
N ASN A 150 -2.66 5.63 -24.98
CA ASN A 150 -2.61 4.52 -25.93
C ASN A 150 -4.00 3.95 -26.19
N ASN A 151 -4.81 3.78 -25.13
CA ASN A 151 -6.20 3.34 -25.25
C ASN A 151 -7.04 4.34 -26.07
N LEU A 152 -6.84 5.64 -25.87
CA LEU A 152 -7.52 6.68 -26.64
C LEU A 152 -7.11 6.68 -28.12
N LEU A 153 -5.82 6.54 -28.40
CA LEU A 153 -5.30 6.43 -29.77
C LEU A 153 -5.80 5.17 -30.47
N GLU A 154 -5.83 4.04 -29.79
CA GLU A 154 -6.36 2.79 -30.33
C GLU A 154 -7.86 2.92 -30.64
N ALA A 155 -8.63 3.55 -29.75
CA ALA A 155 -10.05 3.80 -29.98
C ALA A 155 -10.27 4.71 -31.21
N LEU A 156 -9.44 5.75 -31.38
CA LEU A 156 -9.48 6.64 -32.54
C LEU A 156 -9.10 5.91 -33.84
N ARG A 157 -8.07 5.07 -33.82
CA ARG A 157 -7.67 4.25 -34.99
C ARG A 157 -8.76 3.30 -35.42
N LYS A 158 -9.45 2.65 -34.47
CA LYS A 158 -10.61 1.79 -34.78
C LYS A 158 -11.73 2.55 -35.50
N ILE A 159 -11.89 3.84 -35.20
CA ILE A 159 -12.88 4.69 -35.87
C ILE A 159 -12.39 5.08 -37.27
N GLU A 160 -11.12 5.45 -37.41
CA GLU A 160 -10.48 5.71 -38.71
C GLU A 160 -10.62 4.49 -39.63
N ASP A 161 -10.22 3.31 -39.17
CA ASP A 161 -10.34 2.05 -39.90
C ASP A 161 -11.80 1.76 -40.32
N ALA A 162 -12.76 2.03 -39.43
CA ALA A 162 -14.19 1.84 -39.73
C ALA A 162 -14.69 2.80 -40.82
N ILE A 163 -14.18 4.03 -40.87
CA ILE A 163 -14.48 5.00 -41.92
C ILE A 163 -13.88 4.54 -43.26
N GLU A 164 -12.61 4.13 -43.25
CA GLU A 164 -11.92 3.68 -44.47
C GLU A 164 -12.53 2.41 -45.07
N THR A 165 -12.97 1.48 -44.22
CA THR A 165 -13.57 0.19 -44.63
C THR A 165 -15.08 0.26 -44.84
N ASN A 166 -15.70 1.44 -44.68
CA ASN A 166 -17.16 1.65 -44.72
C ASN A 166 -17.96 0.84 -43.68
N ALA A 167 -17.33 0.43 -42.58
CA ALA A 167 -17.97 -0.27 -41.46
C ALA A 167 -18.63 0.72 -40.47
N PHE A 168 -19.41 1.68 -40.97
CA PHE A 168 -19.97 2.78 -40.15
C PHE A 168 -20.82 2.32 -38.98
N ASN A 169 -21.41 1.13 -39.05
CA ASN A 169 -22.22 0.53 -37.99
C ASN A 169 -21.41 0.15 -36.73
N THR A 170 -20.07 0.08 -36.82
CA THR A 170 -19.21 -0.23 -35.67
C THR A 170 -18.74 1.03 -34.94
N ILE A 171 -18.98 2.22 -35.50
CA ILE A 171 -18.60 3.49 -34.87
C ILE A 171 -19.53 3.74 -33.67
N PRO A 172 -18.99 3.90 -32.45
CA PRO A 172 -19.80 4.11 -31.26
C PRO A 172 -20.40 5.52 -31.28
N LEU A 173 -21.70 5.60 -31.58
CA LEU A 173 -22.45 6.84 -31.67
C LEU A 173 -23.57 6.89 -30.63
N LEU A 174 -23.79 8.06 -30.04
CA LEU A 174 -24.90 8.36 -29.12
C LEU A 174 -25.82 9.43 -29.71
N ASP A 175 -27.05 9.50 -29.23
CA ASP A 175 -27.94 10.62 -29.53
C ASP A 175 -27.36 11.92 -28.99
N SER A 176 -27.30 12.95 -29.84
CA SER A 176 -26.85 14.27 -29.42
C SER A 176 -27.89 14.92 -28.51
N PRO A 177 -27.48 15.52 -27.38
CA PRO A 177 -28.40 16.29 -26.54
C PRO A 177 -28.90 17.58 -27.22
N TYR A 178 -28.29 17.99 -28.34
CA TYR A 178 -28.60 19.24 -29.04
C TYR A 178 -29.60 19.08 -30.19
N SER A 179 -29.78 17.87 -30.72
CA SER A 179 -30.73 17.59 -31.82
C SER A 179 -30.89 16.08 -32.03
N GLU A 180 -32.14 15.61 -32.12
CA GLU A 180 -32.50 14.21 -32.44
C GLU A 180 -31.95 13.72 -33.79
N ALA A 181 -31.66 14.65 -34.72
CA ALA A 181 -31.11 14.32 -36.03
C ALA A 181 -29.58 14.20 -36.05
N THR A 182 -28.90 14.51 -34.94
CA THR A 182 -27.44 14.48 -34.86
C THR A 182 -26.99 13.38 -33.90
N LYS A 183 -26.01 12.60 -34.33
CA LYS A 183 -25.31 11.63 -33.48
C LYS A 183 -23.98 12.23 -33.06
N THR A 184 -23.55 11.94 -31.84
CA THR A 184 -22.23 12.32 -31.33
C THR A 184 -21.36 11.09 -31.14
N LEU A 185 -20.06 11.26 -31.31
CA LEU A 185 -19.08 10.19 -31.21
C LEU A 185 -18.78 9.89 -29.75
N ASN A 186 -18.94 8.64 -29.33
CA ASN A 186 -18.73 8.19 -27.96
C ASN A 186 -17.42 7.40 -27.86
N ILE A 187 -16.32 8.08 -27.57
CA ILE A 187 -15.00 7.45 -27.46
C ILE A 187 -14.77 7.07 -26.00
N MET A 188 -14.41 5.81 -25.76
CA MET A 188 -14.12 5.30 -24.40
C MET A 188 -15.21 5.67 -23.36
N ASN A 189 -16.48 5.69 -23.78
CA ASN A 189 -17.63 6.06 -22.93
C ASN A 189 -17.60 7.50 -22.40
N ASP A 190 -17.03 8.44 -23.15
CA ASP A 190 -17.05 9.87 -22.82
C ASP A 190 -18.45 10.50 -22.89
N GLY A 191 -19.44 9.79 -23.44
CA GLY A 191 -20.81 10.29 -23.58
C GLY A 191 -20.94 11.39 -24.63
N GLY A 192 -20.06 11.42 -25.64
CA GLY A 192 -20.11 12.43 -26.69
C GLY A 192 -19.39 13.73 -26.38
N ASN A 193 -18.56 13.74 -25.33
CA ASN A 193 -17.85 14.94 -24.88
C ASN A 193 -16.34 14.65 -24.72
N PHE A 194 -15.62 14.86 -25.82
CA PHE A 194 -14.17 14.63 -25.88
C PHE A 194 -13.39 15.47 -24.86
N ASN A 195 -13.93 16.60 -24.40
CA ASN A 195 -13.28 17.42 -23.37
C ASN A 195 -13.05 16.65 -22.07
N LYS A 196 -13.83 15.59 -21.78
CA LYS A 196 -13.59 14.73 -20.61
C LYS A 196 -12.20 14.07 -20.63
N HIS A 197 -11.68 13.70 -21.80
CA HIS A 197 -10.32 13.16 -21.91
C HIS A 197 -9.26 14.22 -21.61
N ILE A 198 -9.49 15.46 -22.08
CA ILE A 198 -8.60 16.59 -21.82
C ILE A 198 -8.59 16.94 -20.34
N GLU A 199 -9.78 17.00 -19.71
CA GLU A 199 -9.93 17.26 -18.27
C GLU A 199 -9.27 16.17 -17.43
N TYR A 200 -9.47 14.89 -17.77
CA TYR A 200 -8.82 13.77 -17.10
C TYR A 200 -7.29 13.90 -17.13
N LEU A 201 -6.70 14.10 -18.31
CA LEU A 201 -5.24 14.24 -18.48
C LEU A 201 -4.71 15.50 -17.77
N ARG A 202 -5.48 16.60 -17.77
CA ARG A 202 -5.12 17.83 -17.04
C ARG A 202 -5.12 17.62 -15.53
N ASN A 203 -6.13 16.94 -15.00
CA ASN A 203 -6.23 16.65 -13.57
C ASN A 203 -5.07 15.76 -13.12
N LYS A 204 -4.78 14.68 -13.86
CA LYS A 204 -3.63 13.80 -13.59
C LYS A 204 -2.29 14.55 -13.63
N ARG A 205 -2.12 15.48 -14.58
CA ARG A 205 -0.93 16.34 -14.63
C ARG A 205 -0.81 17.23 -13.39
N VAL A 206 -1.89 17.82 -12.92
CA VAL A 206 -1.89 18.65 -11.70
C VAL A 206 -1.54 17.81 -10.47
N GLU A 207 -2.08 16.59 -10.36
CA GLU A 207 -1.74 15.65 -9.30
C GLU A 207 -0.25 15.30 -9.29
N ILE A 208 0.34 15.00 -10.47
CA ILE A 208 1.78 14.76 -10.62
C ILE A 208 2.59 15.98 -10.16
N MET A 209 2.23 17.19 -10.62
CA MET A 209 2.93 18.42 -10.23
C MET A 209 2.90 18.66 -8.71
N ASN A 210 1.76 18.37 -8.06
CA ASN A 210 1.62 18.50 -6.61
C ASN A 210 2.51 17.47 -5.87
N LEU A 211 2.57 16.24 -6.37
CA LEU A 211 3.42 15.19 -5.83
C LEU A 211 4.91 15.55 -5.97
N GLU A 212 5.35 15.94 -7.16
CA GLU A 212 6.72 16.38 -7.44
C GLU A 212 7.13 17.58 -6.58
N ARG A 213 6.22 18.55 -6.40
CA ARG A 213 6.46 19.68 -5.50
C ARG A 213 6.65 19.23 -4.06
N THR A 214 5.80 18.33 -3.58
CA THR A 214 5.88 17.78 -2.21
C THR A 214 7.20 17.03 -2.01
N MET A 215 7.64 16.26 -3.01
CA MET A 215 8.92 15.54 -2.99
C MET A 215 10.11 16.50 -2.94
N ASN A 216 10.10 17.59 -3.72
CA ASN A 216 11.16 18.60 -3.70
C ASN A 216 11.22 19.37 -2.37
N GLU A 217 10.07 19.67 -1.77
CA GLU A 217 9.99 20.35 -0.46
C GLU A 217 10.46 19.44 0.68
N THR A 218 10.26 18.12 0.58
CA THR A 218 10.75 17.16 1.59
C THR A 218 12.19 16.69 1.38
N GLY A 219 12.71 16.72 0.14
CA GLY A 219 14.11 16.44 -0.18
C GLY A 219 15.06 17.62 0.02
N GLY A 220 14.53 18.84 0.19
CA GLY A 220 15.30 20.08 0.36
C GLY A 220 15.71 20.44 1.79
N VAL A 221 15.42 19.58 2.77
CA VAL A 221 15.95 19.74 4.14
C VAL A 221 17.19 18.86 4.27
N GLN A 222 18.34 19.43 3.87
CA GLN A 222 19.66 18.98 4.29
C GLN A 222 20.13 19.79 5.49
#